data_AF-A0AAJ6YKV9-F1
#
_entry.id   AF-A0AAJ6YKV9-F1
#
_cell.length_a   1.000
_cell.length_b   1.000
_cell.length_c   1.000
_cell.angle_alpha   90.00
_cell.angle_beta   90.00
_cell.angle_gamma   90.00
#
_symmetry.space_group_name_H-M   'P 1'
#
loop_
_entity.id
_entity.type
_entity.pdbx_description
1 polymer ?
#
loop_
_entity_poly.entity_id
_entity_poly.type
_entity_poly.pdbx_seq_one_letter_code
_entity_poly.pdbx_strand_id
1 'polypeptide(L)'
;MSGSDLWIRDLITKYGLITIIIIIFSGLISWKWSRFRQHYFETFLLGFESECAELTRTYKKRLFAPLEKFVSHDETLRCLGRIRILEIGVKTGDGSSLKEIPTGSVDAVVTTRSLCSTKSVSKTVSEIHRVLAPEGKYLFLEHLPDKQGSFIGWIQIILTKTKIWPIFFGGCQLNSDPTKYITKYGFKDMKWENITLQGYVSQPHHLLLTRHHIIGSATR
;
A
#
# COMPACT_ATOMS: atom_id res chain seq x y z
N MET A 1 -2.32 -31.89 -50.77
CA MET A 1 -1.96 -30.85 -49.78
C MET A 1 -2.52 -29.54 -50.27
N SER A 2 -3.30 -28.84 -49.44
CA SER A 2 -4.03 -27.64 -49.86
C SER A 2 -3.05 -26.47 -50.05
N GLY A 3 -3.29 -25.57 -51.01
CA GLY A 3 -2.48 -24.36 -51.21
C GLY A 3 -2.42 -23.45 -49.98
N SER A 4 -3.39 -23.58 -49.06
CA SER A 4 -3.38 -22.93 -47.74
C SER A 4 -2.24 -23.40 -46.83
N ASP A 5 -1.85 -24.68 -46.91
CA ASP A 5 -0.84 -25.27 -46.02
C ASP A 5 0.59 -24.83 -46.39
N LEU A 6 0.83 -24.60 -47.68
CA LEU A 6 2.11 -24.12 -48.21
C LEU A 6 2.37 -22.66 -47.82
N TRP A 7 1.34 -21.81 -47.91
CA TRP A 7 1.46 -20.39 -47.56
C TRP A 7 1.69 -20.17 -46.06
N ILE A 8 1.00 -20.93 -45.19
CA ILE A 8 1.20 -20.86 -43.74
C ILE A 8 2.62 -21.30 -43.36
N ARG A 9 3.12 -22.39 -43.98
CA ARG A 9 4.48 -22.87 -43.72
C ARG A 9 5.52 -21.83 -44.14
N ASP A 10 5.36 -21.24 -45.31
CA ASP A 10 6.30 -20.23 -45.85
C ASP A 10 6.29 -18.94 -45.02
N LEU A 11 5.11 -18.51 -44.56
CA LEU A 11 4.94 -17.37 -43.63
C LEU A 11 5.65 -17.63 -42.28
N ILE A 12 5.51 -18.84 -41.74
CA ILE A 12 6.17 -19.24 -40.49
C ILE A 12 7.69 -19.33 -40.68
N THR A 13 8.21 -19.89 -41.77
CA THR A 13 9.67 -19.93 -42.01
C THR A 13 10.27 -18.55 -42.30
N LYS A 14 9.53 -17.67 -42.97
CA LYS A 14 10.03 -16.36 -43.42
C LYS A 14 9.96 -15.28 -42.33
N TYR A 15 8.90 -15.30 -41.51
CA TYR A 15 8.68 -14.31 -40.47
C TYR A 15 8.82 -14.88 -39.05
N GLY A 16 8.80 -16.20 -38.86
CA GLY A 16 8.84 -16.82 -37.53
C GLY A 16 10.09 -16.48 -36.74
N LEU A 17 11.27 -16.42 -37.37
CA LEU A 17 12.50 -16.00 -36.69
C LEU A 17 12.42 -14.53 -36.24
N ILE A 18 11.88 -13.64 -37.08
CA ILE A 18 11.71 -12.21 -36.76
C ILE A 18 10.70 -12.04 -35.63
N THR A 19 9.56 -12.76 -35.67
CA THR A 19 8.56 -12.76 -34.62
C THR A 19 9.13 -13.26 -33.29
N ILE A 20 9.93 -14.34 -33.31
CA ILE A 20 10.62 -14.86 -32.12
C ILE A 20 11.60 -13.82 -31.57
N ILE A 21 12.38 -13.15 -32.42
CA ILE A 21 13.31 -12.09 -32.00
C ILE A 21 12.55 -10.91 -31.38
N ILE A 22 11.44 -10.47 -31.96
CA ILE A 22 10.60 -9.39 -31.40
C ILE A 22 10.01 -9.81 -30.05
N ILE A 23 9.53 -11.05 -29.90
CA ILE A 23 8.99 -11.57 -28.64
C ILE A 23 10.10 -11.64 -27.57
N ILE A 24 11.28 -12.16 -27.91
CA ILE A 24 12.42 -12.21 -26.98
C ILE A 24 12.84 -10.79 -26.59
N PHE A 25 12.97 -9.87 -27.55
CA PHE A 25 13.40 -8.50 -27.29
C PHE A 25 12.38 -7.72 -26.44
N SER A 26 11.09 -7.84 -26.75
CA SER A 26 10.01 -7.25 -25.94
C SER A 26 9.93 -7.87 -24.54
N GLY A 27 10.14 -9.18 -24.42
CA GLY A 27 10.26 -9.87 -23.13
C GLY A 27 11.45 -9.39 -22.31
N LEU A 28 12.62 -9.20 -22.94
CA LEU A 28 13.82 -8.67 -22.29
C LEU A 28 13.64 -7.21 -21.85
N ILE A 29 13.01 -6.37 -22.68
CA ILE A 29 12.66 -4.99 -22.32
C ILE A 29 11.69 -4.98 -21.14
N SER A 30 10.61 -5.77 -21.22
CA SER A 30 9.61 -5.87 -20.15
C SER A 30 10.23 -6.36 -18.83
N TRP A 31 11.12 -7.35 -18.91
CA TRP A 31 11.82 -7.88 -17.75
C TRP A 31 12.81 -6.88 -17.14
N LYS A 32 13.66 -6.24 -17.97
CA LYS A 32 14.56 -5.17 -17.51
C LYS A 32 13.78 -4.00 -16.91
N TRP A 33 12.65 -3.64 -17.52
CA TRP A 33 11.75 -2.59 -17.02
C TRP A 33 11.15 -2.95 -15.65
N SER A 34 10.68 -4.19 -15.48
CA SER A 34 10.15 -4.68 -14.20
C SER A 34 11.23 -4.65 -13.10
N ARG A 35 12.45 -5.09 -13.40
CA ARG A 35 13.58 -5.04 -12.46
C ARG A 35 13.99 -3.61 -12.10
N PHE A 36 14.09 -2.74 -13.10
CA PHE A 36 14.38 -1.32 -12.88
C PHE A 36 13.34 -0.69 -11.95
N ARG A 37 12.05 -0.92 -12.22
CA ARG A 37 10.95 -0.42 -11.40
C ARG A 37 11.01 -0.92 -9.96
N GLN A 38 11.30 -2.21 -9.77
CA GLN A 38 11.47 -2.79 -8.43
C GLN A 38 12.62 -2.12 -7.68
N HIS A 39 13.77 -1.96 -8.33
CA HIS A 39 14.94 -1.33 -7.73
C HIS A 39 14.71 0.16 -7.43
N TYR A 40 14.04 0.89 -8.33
CA TYR A 40 13.62 2.27 -8.08
C TYR A 40 12.73 2.36 -6.85
N PHE A 41 11.71 1.49 -6.77
CA PHE A 41 10.78 1.48 -5.64
C PHE A 41 11.48 1.11 -4.33
N GLU A 42 12.37 0.13 -4.34
CA GLU A 42 13.21 -0.23 -3.19
C GLU A 42 14.07 0.96 -2.72
N THR A 43 14.74 1.64 -3.65
CA THR A 43 15.53 2.85 -3.35
C THR A 43 14.66 3.95 -2.76
N PHE A 44 13.45 4.13 -3.29
CA PHE A 44 12.46 5.06 -2.76
C PHE A 44 12.04 4.70 -1.32
N LEU A 45 11.82 3.42 -1.02
CA LEU A 45 11.48 2.95 0.34
C LEU A 45 12.63 3.18 1.33
N LEU A 46 13.87 2.91 0.92
CA LEU A 46 15.06 3.08 1.77
C LEU A 46 15.44 4.55 2.00
N GLY A 47 15.14 5.43 1.03
CA GLY A 47 15.38 6.87 1.12
C GLY A 47 14.17 7.63 1.66
N PHE A 48 13.30 8.05 0.75
CA PHE A 48 12.20 8.98 1.03
C PHE A 48 11.24 8.49 2.13
N GLU A 49 10.84 7.21 2.11
CA GLU A 49 9.95 6.70 3.15
C GLU A 49 10.64 6.63 4.53
N SER A 50 11.96 6.40 4.58
CA SER A 50 12.73 6.49 5.84
C SER A 50 12.76 7.92 6.37
N GLU A 51 12.95 8.92 5.50
CA GLU A 51 12.90 10.34 5.89
C GLU A 51 11.50 10.73 6.39
N CYS A 52 10.44 10.28 5.71
CA CYS A 52 9.06 10.48 6.17
C CYS A 52 8.78 9.75 7.49
N ALA A 53 9.39 8.58 7.71
CA ALA A 53 9.30 7.85 8.96
C ALA A 53 9.93 8.64 10.12
N GLU A 54 11.03 9.37 9.86
CA GLU A 54 11.64 10.25 10.86
C GLU A 54 10.78 11.50 11.13
N LEU A 55 10.23 12.14 10.09
CA LEU A 55 9.28 13.25 10.27
C LEU A 55 8.05 12.84 11.08
N THR A 56 7.62 11.59 10.95
CA THR A 56 6.47 11.04 11.67
C THR A 56 6.83 10.42 13.02
N ARG A 57 8.10 10.41 13.44
CA ARG A 57 8.57 9.67 14.63
C ARG A 57 7.82 10.04 15.90
N THR A 58 7.64 11.34 16.17
CA THR A 58 6.91 11.81 17.37
C THR A 58 5.43 11.40 17.34
N TYR A 59 4.81 11.46 16.16
CA TYR A 59 3.43 11.04 15.96
C TYR A 59 3.26 9.53 16.14
N LYS A 60 4.17 8.73 15.58
CA LYS A 60 4.20 7.27 15.78
C LYS A 60 4.35 6.90 17.25
N LYS A 61 5.24 7.55 18.00
CA LYS A 61 5.38 7.32 19.45
C LYS A 61 4.05 7.52 20.18
N ARG A 62 3.31 8.58 19.87
CA ARG A 62 1.98 8.83 20.46
C ARG A 62 0.93 7.81 20.01
N LEU A 63 0.95 7.43 18.73
CA LEU A 63 0.04 6.44 18.16
C LEU A 63 0.18 5.07 18.83
N PHE A 64 1.41 4.66 19.15
CA PHE A 64 1.70 3.36 19.76
C PHE A 64 1.65 3.35 21.29
N ALA A 65 1.68 4.51 21.95
CA ALA A 65 1.63 4.61 23.42
C ALA A 65 0.47 3.82 24.07
N PRO A 66 -0.75 3.76 23.51
CA PRO A 66 -1.82 2.93 24.07
C PRO A 66 -1.51 1.44 24.11
N LEU A 67 -0.61 0.93 23.25
CA LEU A 67 -0.24 -0.48 23.21
C LEU A 67 0.65 -0.89 24.38
N GLU A 68 1.35 0.05 25.05
CA GLU A 68 2.22 -0.25 26.19
C GLU A 68 1.46 -0.87 27.37
N LYS A 69 0.17 -0.54 27.49
CA LYS A 69 -0.74 -1.05 28.52
C LYS A 69 -1.71 -2.12 27.99
N PHE A 70 -1.59 -2.49 26.72
CA PHE A 70 -2.50 -3.44 26.10
C PHE A 70 -2.15 -4.86 26.54
N VAL A 71 -3.17 -5.63 26.89
CA VAL A 71 -3.02 -7.02 27.31
C VAL A 71 -3.56 -7.92 26.21
N SER A 72 -2.76 -8.93 25.82
CA SER A 72 -3.15 -9.82 24.72
C SER A 72 -4.38 -10.66 25.05
N HIS A 73 -5.19 -10.89 24.02
CA HIS A 73 -6.30 -11.85 24.06
C HIS A 73 -5.81 -13.29 24.10
N ASP A 74 -4.64 -13.55 23.50
CA ASP A 74 -3.98 -14.84 23.51
C ASP A 74 -3.37 -15.10 24.90
N GLU A 75 -3.77 -16.20 25.54
CA GLU A 75 -3.33 -16.55 26.88
C GLU A 75 -1.82 -16.72 26.99
N THR A 76 -1.20 -17.35 25.98
CA THR A 76 0.25 -17.58 25.98
C THR A 76 0.99 -16.25 25.86
N LEU A 77 0.56 -15.37 24.95
CA LEU A 77 1.17 -14.05 24.80
C LEU A 77 0.96 -13.18 26.04
N ARG A 78 -0.22 -13.23 26.65
CA ARG A 78 -0.53 -12.54 27.90
C ARG A 78 0.39 -12.97 29.04
N CYS A 79 0.62 -14.27 29.23
CA CYS A 79 1.56 -14.80 30.23
C CYS A 79 3.00 -14.33 29.99
N LEU A 80 3.38 -14.12 28.72
CA LEU A 80 4.70 -13.63 28.34
C LEU A 80 4.83 -12.09 28.37
N GLY A 81 3.76 -11.36 28.67
CA GLY A 81 3.73 -9.89 28.58
C GLY A 81 3.92 -9.38 27.15
N ARG A 82 3.44 -10.13 26.15
CA ARG A 82 3.56 -9.83 24.72
C ARG A 82 2.19 -9.64 24.09
N ILE A 83 2.16 -9.01 22.92
CA ILE A 83 0.96 -8.83 22.09
C ILE A 83 1.28 -9.21 20.63
N ARG A 84 0.26 -9.62 19.88
CA ARG A 84 0.38 -9.92 18.45
C ARG A 84 -0.02 -8.71 17.62
N ILE A 85 0.97 -8.13 16.94
CA ILE A 85 0.75 -7.01 16.00
C ILE A 85 0.87 -7.52 14.57
N LEU A 86 -0.09 -7.16 13.72
CA LEU A 86 -0.01 -7.34 12.27
C LEU A 86 0.23 -6.00 11.59
N GLU A 87 1.36 -5.84 10.93
CA GLU A 87 1.60 -4.72 10.03
C GLU A 87 1.09 -5.07 8.61
N ILE A 88 0.29 -4.18 8.02
CA ILE A 88 -0.10 -4.28 6.61
C ILE A 88 0.71 -3.25 5.83
N GLY A 89 1.49 -3.73 4.86
CA GLY A 89 2.39 -2.93 4.06
C GLY A 89 3.10 -3.79 3.02
N VAL A 90 4.26 -3.34 2.54
CA VAL A 90 4.99 -3.95 1.41
C VAL A 90 5.26 -5.45 1.61
N LYS A 91 5.54 -5.88 2.84
CA LYS A 91 5.87 -7.29 3.16
C LYS A 91 4.64 -8.22 3.23
N THR A 92 3.47 -7.68 3.58
CA THR A 92 2.24 -8.45 3.84
C THR A 92 1.38 -8.59 2.57
N GLY A 93 1.70 -7.84 1.52
CA GLY A 93 0.91 -7.77 0.28
C GLY A 93 -0.18 -6.70 0.34
N ASP A 94 -1.17 -6.78 -0.55
CA ASP A 94 -2.23 -5.76 -0.64
C ASP A 94 -3.24 -5.76 0.52
N GLY A 95 -3.09 -6.67 1.48
CA GLY A 95 -3.92 -6.80 2.68
C GLY A 95 -5.40 -7.14 2.41
N SER A 96 -5.79 -7.29 1.14
CA SER A 96 -7.19 -7.50 0.74
C SER A 96 -7.64 -8.96 0.88
N SER A 97 -6.69 -9.86 1.19
CA SER A 97 -6.95 -11.26 1.49
C SER A 97 -5.90 -11.78 2.47
N LEU A 98 -6.29 -11.94 3.74
CA LEU A 98 -5.43 -12.43 4.82
C LEU A 98 -5.86 -13.85 5.22
N LYS A 99 -5.98 -14.76 4.24
CA LYS A 99 -6.53 -16.11 4.43
C LYS A 99 -5.77 -16.94 5.47
N GLU A 100 -4.47 -16.75 5.54
CA GLU A 100 -3.58 -17.44 6.48
C GLU A 100 -3.74 -16.93 7.93
N ILE A 101 -4.45 -15.83 8.13
CA ILE A 101 -4.63 -15.20 9.44
C ILE A 101 -6.05 -15.49 9.96
N PRO A 102 -6.18 -16.24 11.06
CA PRO A 102 -7.49 -16.56 11.63
C PRO A 102 -8.24 -15.31 12.08
N THR A 103 -9.56 -15.37 11.99
CA THR A 103 -10.45 -14.32 12.52
C THR A 103 -10.21 -14.15 14.02
N GLY A 104 -10.13 -12.90 14.49
CA GLY A 104 -10.02 -12.62 15.93
C GLY A 104 -8.68 -12.99 16.57
N SER A 105 -7.63 -13.21 15.78
CA SER A 105 -6.35 -13.73 16.28
C SER A 105 -5.28 -12.68 16.54
N VAL A 106 -5.51 -11.42 16.16
CA VAL A 106 -4.51 -10.35 16.21
C VAL A 106 -4.91 -9.28 17.23
N ASP A 107 -4.02 -8.89 18.13
CA ASP A 107 -4.30 -7.87 19.15
C ASP A 107 -4.36 -6.46 18.57
N ALA A 108 -3.44 -6.15 17.65
CA ALA A 108 -3.42 -4.86 16.96
C ALA A 108 -3.02 -4.98 15.49
N VAL A 109 -3.64 -4.18 14.64
CA VAL A 109 -3.28 -4.05 13.23
C VAL A 109 -2.76 -2.65 12.98
N VAL A 110 -1.69 -2.53 12.21
CA VAL A 110 -1.03 -1.26 11.88
C VAL A 110 -0.97 -1.08 10.38
N THR A 111 -1.42 0.06 9.88
CA THR A 111 -1.21 0.47 8.48
C THR A 111 -0.47 1.81 8.43
N THR A 112 0.58 1.88 7.60
CA THR A 112 1.38 3.11 7.44
C THR A 112 1.55 3.41 5.97
N ARG A 113 0.82 4.40 5.44
CA ARG A 113 0.83 4.84 4.03
C ARG A 113 0.68 3.67 3.05
N SER A 114 -0.16 2.70 3.44
CA SER A 114 -0.27 1.42 2.73
C SER A 114 -1.59 1.30 1.98
N LEU A 115 -2.68 1.90 2.49
CA LEU A 115 -4.03 1.69 1.97
C LEU A 115 -4.18 2.23 0.55
N CYS A 116 -3.51 3.35 0.22
CA CYS A 116 -3.54 3.93 -1.11
C CYS A 116 -2.95 3.01 -2.19
N SER A 117 -2.14 2.02 -1.82
CA SER A 117 -1.51 1.05 -2.73
C SER A 117 -2.28 -0.26 -2.82
N THR A 118 -3.37 -0.42 -2.05
CA THR A 118 -4.18 -1.63 -2.06
C THR A 118 -5.11 -1.66 -3.28
N LYS A 119 -5.40 -2.87 -3.78
CA LYS A 119 -6.35 -3.04 -4.90
C LYS A 119 -7.77 -2.68 -4.50
N SER A 120 -8.13 -2.87 -3.23
CA SER A 120 -9.44 -2.54 -2.69
C SER A 120 -9.33 -2.18 -1.22
N VAL A 121 -9.33 -0.87 -0.93
CA VAL A 121 -9.30 -0.34 0.45
C VAL A 121 -10.43 -0.94 1.28
N SER A 122 -11.64 -1.06 0.72
CA SER A 122 -12.79 -1.67 1.40
C SER A 122 -12.48 -3.10 1.84
N LYS A 123 -11.97 -3.96 0.93
CA LYS A 123 -11.65 -5.35 1.28
C LYS A 123 -10.54 -5.42 2.32
N THR A 124 -9.50 -4.59 2.18
CA THR A 124 -8.42 -4.54 3.16
C THR A 124 -8.93 -4.14 4.54
N VAL A 125 -9.75 -3.08 4.64
CA VAL A 125 -10.35 -2.66 5.93
C VAL A 125 -11.28 -3.73 6.50
N SER A 126 -12.02 -4.45 5.65
CA SER A 126 -12.81 -5.62 6.06
C SER A 126 -11.95 -6.71 6.70
N GLU A 127 -10.81 -7.03 6.06
CA GLU A 127 -9.89 -8.04 6.57
C GLU A 127 -9.22 -7.59 7.87
N ILE A 128 -8.85 -6.32 7.98
CA ILE A 128 -8.36 -5.70 9.23
C ILE A 128 -9.36 -5.93 10.36
N HIS A 129 -10.62 -5.57 10.14
CA HIS A 129 -11.67 -5.79 11.14
C HIS A 129 -11.84 -7.28 11.45
N ARG A 130 -11.78 -8.17 10.46
CA ARG A 130 -11.93 -9.62 10.65
C ARG A 130 -10.82 -10.22 11.52
N VAL A 131 -9.55 -9.87 11.27
CA VAL A 131 -8.40 -10.50 11.93
C VAL A 131 -8.18 -9.98 13.36
N LEU A 132 -8.58 -8.74 13.66
CA LEU A 132 -8.46 -8.16 15.00
C LEU A 132 -9.24 -8.96 16.04
N ALA A 133 -8.70 -9.28 17.20
CA ALA A 133 -9.45 -9.80 18.33
C ALA A 133 -10.57 -8.81 18.75
N PRO A 134 -11.62 -9.26 19.47
CA PRO A 134 -12.55 -8.34 20.14
C PRO A 134 -11.76 -7.28 20.93
N GLU A 135 -12.16 -6.00 20.92
CA GLU A 135 -11.42 -4.92 21.59
C GLU A 135 -9.98 -4.66 21.07
N GLY A 136 -9.57 -5.39 20.03
CA GLY A 136 -8.30 -5.22 19.33
C GLY A 136 -8.20 -3.83 18.68
N LYS A 137 -6.97 -3.35 18.54
CA LYS A 137 -6.69 -1.97 18.09
C LYS A 137 -6.29 -1.92 16.63
N TYR A 138 -7.00 -1.13 15.84
CA TYR A 138 -6.53 -0.69 14.54
C TYR A 138 -5.83 0.66 14.69
N LEU A 139 -4.54 0.73 14.35
CA LEU A 139 -3.74 1.95 14.33
C LEU A 139 -3.39 2.28 12.88
N PHE A 140 -3.60 3.51 12.46
CA PHE A 140 -3.34 3.92 11.08
C PHE A 140 -2.64 5.26 11.00
N LEU A 141 -1.70 5.36 10.07
CA LEU A 141 -1.10 6.60 9.60
C LEU A 141 -1.15 6.56 8.08
N GLU A 142 -2.13 7.22 7.48
CA GLU A 142 -2.42 7.07 6.05
C GLU A 142 -2.39 8.41 5.33
N HIS A 143 -2.00 8.37 4.06
CA HIS A 143 -2.00 9.53 3.18
C HIS A 143 -3.43 9.97 2.85
N LEU A 144 -3.65 11.29 2.75
CA LEU A 144 -4.87 11.90 2.25
C LEU A 144 -4.63 12.67 0.95
N PRO A 145 -5.58 12.64 0.00
CA PRO A 145 -5.57 13.57 -1.12
C PRO A 145 -5.66 15.01 -0.63
N ASP A 146 -5.16 15.95 -1.44
CA ASP A 146 -5.32 17.38 -1.18
C ASP A 146 -6.80 17.77 -1.36
N LYS A 147 -7.18 18.95 -0.88
CA LYS A 147 -8.53 19.50 -0.94
C LYS A 147 -9.06 19.42 -2.37
N GLN A 148 -10.32 19.03 -2.49
CA GLN A 148 -11.02 19.01 -3.76
C GLN A 148 -10.98 20.40 -4.42
N GLY A 149 -10.61 20.44 -5.70
CA GLY A 149 -10.47 21.68 -6.46
C GLY A 149 -9.12 22.39 -6.31
N SER A 150 -8.21 21.90 -5.47
CA SER A 150 -6.84 22.43 -5.42
C SER A 150 -6.03 22.00 -6.65
N PHE A 151 -5.05 22.82 -7.03
CA PHE A 151 -4.12 22.50 -8.12
C PHE A 151 -3.34 21.20 -7.85
N ILE A 152 -2.89 20.99 -6.61
CA ILE A 152 -2.23 19.76 -6.19
C ILE A 152 -3.17 18.55 -6.30
N GLY A 153 -4.42 18.68 -5.85
CA GLY A 153 -5.43 17.63 -5.98
C GLY A 153 -5.69 17.25 -7.44
N TRP A 154 -5.70 18.23 -8.34
CA TRP A 154 -5.82 17.96 -9.78
C TRP A 154 -4.61 17.19 -10.33
N ILE A 155 -3.39 17.56 -9.93
CA ILE A 155 -2.17 16.81 -10.29
C ILE A 155 -2.23 15.36 -9.76
N GLN A 156 -2.64 15.17 -8.50
CA GLN A 156 -2.81 13.85 -7.90
C GLN A 156 -3.76 12.96 -8.70
N ILE A 157 -4.89 13.51 -9.16
CA ILE A 157 -5.86 12.80 -10.01
C ILE A 157 -5.22 12.41 -11.35
N ILE A 158 -4.54 13.33 -12.03
CA ILE A 158 -3.90 13.05 -13.32
C ILE A 158 -2.86 11.95 -13.18
N LEU A 159 -1.92 12.10 -12.25
CA LEU A 159 -0.85 11.13 -12.02
C LEU A 159 -1.36 9.73 -11.68
N THR A 160 -2.49 9.65 -10.97
CA THR A 160 -3.15 8.37 -10.68
C THR A 160 -3.85 7.80 -11.91
N LYS A 161 -4.57 8.63 -12.67
CA LYS A 161 -5.35 8.20 -13.85
C LYS A 161 -4.47 7.79 -15.02
N THR A 162 -3.36 8.49 -15.25
CA THR A 162 -2.36 8.14 -16.28
C THR A 162 -1.50 6.93 -15.91
N LYS A 163 -1.68 6.38 -14.70
CA LYS A 163 -0.91 5.25 -14.14
C LYS A 163 0.57 5.50 -13.94
N ILE A 164 1.08 6.69 -14.28
CA ILE A 164 2.48 7.06 -14.08
C ILE A 164 2.86 6.86 -12.62
N TRP A 165 2.07 7.39 -11.69
CA TRP A 165 2.38 7.28 -10.26
C TRP A 165 2.24 5.85 -9.70
N PRO A 166 1.10 5.15 -9.91
CA PRO A 166 0.99 3.75 -9.51
C PRO A 166 2.11 2.85 -10.03
N ILE A 167 2.65 3.10 -11.23
CA ILE A 167 3.74 2.31 -11.80
C ILE A 167 5.03 2.50 -10.98
N PHE A 168 5.40 3.71 -10.58
CA PHE A 168 6.65 3.95 -9.88
C PHE A 168 6.57 3.73 -8.36
N PHE A 169 5.39 3.88 -7.77
CA PHE A 169 5.20 3.91 -6.31
C PHE A 169 4.28 2.78 -5.81
N GLY A 170 4.55 1.55 -6.24
CA GLY A 170 3.95 0.34 -5.65
C GLY A 170 2.43 0.22 -5.79
N GLY A 171 1.83 0.87 -6.80
CA GLY A 171 0.38 0.88 -7.00
C GLY A 171 -0.36 2.02 -6.30
N CYS A 172 0.36 2.94 -5.64
CA CYS A 172 -0.22 4.08 -4.92
C CYS A 172 -1.19 4.90 -5.77
N GLN A 173 -2.39 5.13 -5.22
CA GLN A 173 -3.43 5.98 -5.80
C GLN A 173 -3.53 7.27 -4.98
N LEU A 174 -2.95 8.37 -5.48
CA LEU A 174 -2.87 9.65 -4.76
C LEU A 174 -4.23 10.29 -4.47
N ASN A 175 -5.26 9.94 -5.25
CA ASN A 175 -6.61 10.45 -5.06
C ASN A 175 -7.48 9.54 -4.18
N SER A 176 -6.91 8.50 -3.56
CA SER A 176 -7.62 7.56 -2.70
C SER A 176 -7.75 8.10 -1.29
N ASP A 177 -8.98 8.36 -0.85
CA ASP A 177 -9.30 8.75 0.52
C ASP A 177 -9.71 7.51 1.35
N PRO A 178 -8.87 7.05 2.30
CA PRO A 178 -9.16 5.88 3.11
C PRO A 178 -10.23 6.12 4.18
N THR A 179 -10.51 7.37 4.56
CA THR A 179 -11.38 7.70 5.70
C THR A 179 -12.76 7.10 5.56
N LYS A 180 -13.35 7.21 4.36
CA LYS A 180 -14.69 6.71 4.01
C LYS A 180 -14.83 5.20 4.17
N TYR A 181 -13.73 4.48 4.02
CA TYR A 181 -13.71 3.03 4.19
C TYR A 181 -13.53 2.67 5.66
N ILE A 182 -12.60 3.33 6.36
CA ILE A 182 -12.37 3.11 7.78
C ILE A 182 -13.65 3.37 8.59
N THR A 183 -14.38 4.45 8.30
CA THR A 183 -15.62 4.80 9.02
C THR A 183 -16.76 3.82 8.80
N LYS A 184 -16.79 3.10 7.67
CA LYS A 184 -17.92 2.25 7.28
C LYS A 184 -17.93 0.87 7.96
N TYR A 185 -16.77 0.37 8.39
CA TYR A 185 -16.60 -1.04 8.81
C TYR A 185 -16.95 -1.33 10.28
N GLY A 186 -17.63 -0.41 10.97
CA GLY A 186 -18.21 -0.68 12.30
C GLY A 186 -17.22 -0.61 13.47
N PHE A 187 -16.04 -0.02 13.28
CA PHE A 187 -15.12 0.25 14.37
C PHE A 187 -15.72 1.19 15.43
N LYS A 188 -15.36 0.96 16.69
CA LYS A 188 -15.70 1.80 17.85
C LYS A 188 -14.54 2.71 18.23
N ASP A 189 -14.82 3.70 19.08
CA ASP A 189 -13.84 4.63 19.68
C ASP A 189 -12.87 5.27 18.70
N MET A 190 -13.36 5.51 17.48
CA MET A 190 -12.54 6.00 16.38
C MET A 190 -12.11 7.44 16.64
N LYS A 191 -10.80 7.67 16.67
CA LYS A 191 -10.19 8.98 16.88
C LYS A 191 -9.06 9.16 15.89
N TRP A 192 -9.03 10.30 15.21
CA TRP A 192 -7.92 10.66 14.34
C TRP A 192 -7.67 12.16 14.35
N GLU A 193 -6.48 12.54 13.92
CA GLU A 193 -6.08 13.91 13.63
C GLU A 193 -5.52 14.00 12.20
N ASN A 194 -5.71 15.16 11.57
CA ASN A 194 -5.10 15.46 10.30
C ASN A 194 -3.72 16.08 10.54
N ILE A 195 -2.69 15.52 9.93
CA ILE A 195 -1.33 16.04 10.00
C ILE A 195 -0.86 16.46 8.60
N THR A 196 -0.05 17.50 8.54
CA THR A 196 0.65 17.89 7.33
C THR A 196 2.13 17.79 7.61
N LEU A 197 2.80 16.86 6.92
CA LEU A 197 4.24 16.70 7.07
C LEU A 197 4.97 17.90 6.46
N GLN A 198 5.86 18.47 7.26
CA GLN A 198 6.75 19.56 6.87
C GLN A 198 8.15 19.21 7.36
N GLY A 199 9.15 19.53 6.54
CA GLY A 199 10.54 19.23 6.85
C GLY A 199 11.35 18.98 5.60
N TYR A 200 12.65 18.77 5.79
CA TYR A 200 13.55 18.40 4.71
C TYR A 200 13.39 16.91 4.37
N VAL A 201 13.33 16.64 3.08
CA VAL A 201 13.37 15.30 2.47
C VAL A 201 14.14 15.39 1.16
N SER A 202 14.74 14.30 0.74
CA SER A 202 15.42 14.15 -0.55
C SER A 202 14.49 14.39 -1.75
N GLN A 203 13.18 14.13 -1.61
CA GLN A 203 12.18 14.27 -2.69
C GLN A 203 11.06 15.26 -2.31
N PRO A 204 11.31 16.58 -2.35
CA PRO A 204 10.34 17.59 -1.91
C PRO A 204 9.06 17.62 -2.74
N HIS A 205 9.15 17.32 -4.04
CA HIS A 205 7.97 17.25 -4.91
C HIS A 205 7.07 16.05 -4.56
N HIS A 206 7.67 14.91 -4.20
CA HIS A 206 6.91 13.77 -3.73
C HIS A 206 6.22 14.11 -2.41
N LEU A 207 6.94 14.71 -1.46
CA LEU A 207 6.34 15.17 -0.21
C LEU A 207 5.21 16.16 -0.45
N LEU A 208 5.35 17.11 -1.37
CA LEU A 208 4.28 18.04 -1.71
C LEU A 208 2.99 17.33 -2.15
N LEU A 209 3.12 16.26 -2.94
CA LEU A 209 2.00 15.43 -3.39
C LEU A 209 1.45 14.50 -2.32
N THR A 210 2.23 14.17 -1.28
CA THR A 210 1.83 13.19 -0.26
C THR A 210 1.87 13.71 1.17
N ARG A 211 1.98 15.02 1.42
CA ARG A 211 2.22 15.59 2.76
C ARG A 211 1.05 15.47 3.72
N HIS A 212 -0.18 15.41 3.21
CA HIS A 212 -1.37 15.33 4.04
C HIS A 212 -1.61 13.89 4.48
N HIS A 213 -1.82 13.70 5.77
CA HIS A 213 -2.08 12.40 6.36
C HIS A 213 -3.15 12.48 7.43
N ILE A 214 -3.78 11.34 7.70
CA ILE A 214 -4.50 11.06 8.94
C ILE A 214 -3.63 10.18 9.81
N ILE A 215 -3.68 10.43 11.11
CA ILE A 215 -3.14 9.51 12.11
C ILE A 215 -4.20 9.27 13.17
N GLY A 216 -4.44 8.02 13.51
CA GLY A 216 -5.53 7.69 14.40
C GLY A 216 -5.61 6.23 14.79
N SER A 217 -6.58 5.95 15.64
CA SER A 217 -6.87 4.62 16.12
C SER A 217 -8.37 4.35 16.14
N ALA A 218 -8.69 3.06 16.12
CA ALA A 218 -10.03 2.50 16.14
C ALA A 218 -10.00 1.17 16.89
N THR A 219 -11.14 0.77 17.46
CA THR A 219 -11.30 -0.49 18.20
C THR A 219 -12.29 -1.40 17.46
N ARG A 220 -12.04 -2.70 17.39
CA ARG A 220 -13.01 -3.69 16.88
C ARG A 220 -14.14 -3.92 17.89
#